data_AF-A0A7C2PTZ6-F1
#
_entry.id   AF-A0A7C2PTZ6-F1
#
_cell.length_a   1.000
_cell.length_b   1.000
_cell.length_c   1.000
_cell.angle_alpha   90.00
_cell.angle_beta   90.00
_cell.angle_gamma   90.00
#
_symmetry.space_group_name_H-M   'P 1'
#
loop_
_entity.id
_entity.type
_entity.pdbx_description
1 polymer ?
#
loop_
_entity_poly.entity_id
_entity_poly.type
_entity_poly.pdbx_seq_one_letter_code
_entity_poly.pdbx_strand_id
1 'polypeptide(L)'
;MSGWELLAQVPFVHPLTIPPGARMWFFLPLAFCVAVVYRATRARSTEGLLRGALITFLNIVVGMAAIAIAAYGLHQAVLYFWP
;
A
#
# COMPACT_ATOMS: atom_id res chain seq x y z
N MET A 1 7.85 -26.99 -17.24
CA MET A 1 7.16 -26.25 -16.17
C MET A 1 5.96 -27.05 -15.74
N SER A 2 5.82 -27.31 -14.44
CA SER A 2 4.66 -28.05 -13.91
C SER A 2 3.41 -27.15 -13.94
N GLY A 3 2.20 -27.73 -13.99
CA GLY A 3 0.96 -26.94 -14.00
C GLY A 3 0.80 -26.01 -12.79
N TRP A 4 1.45 -26.35 -11.66
CA TRP A 4 1.48 -25.53 -10.45
C TRP A 4 2.33 -24.26 -10.60
N GLU A 5 3.45 -24.33 -11.34
CA GLU A 5 4.31 -23.17 -11.62
C GLU A 5 3.59 -22.14 -12.50
N LEU A 6 2.78 -22.60 -13.45
CA LEU A 6 1.95 -21.73 -14.28
C LEU A 6 0.86 -21.03 -13.47
N LEU A 7 0.20 -21.75 -12.54
CA LEU A 7 -0.83 -21.18 -11.67
C LEU A 7 -0.26 -20.16 -10.67
N ALA A 8 0.95 -20.39 -10.16
CA ALA A 8 1.60 -19.46 -9.24
C ALA A 8 1.89 -18.08 -9.88
N GLN A 9 2.04 -18.02 -11.21
CA GLN A 9 2.30 -16.78 -11.96
C GLN A 9 1.04 -15.96 -12.23
N VAL A 10 -0.14 -16.59 -12.17
CA VAL A 10 -1.43 -15.96 -12.52
C VAL A 10 -1.69 -14.66 -11.74
N PRO A 11 -1.54 -14.55 -10.41
CA PRO A 11 -1.78 -13.28 -9.72
C PRO A 11 -0.76 -12.17 -10.04
N PHE A 12 0.39 -12.50 -10.64
CA PHE A 12 1.39 -11.51 -11.07
C PHE A 12 1.15 -11.01 -12.49
N VAL A 13 0.51 -11.82 -13.33
CA VAL A 13 0.18 -11.49 -14.73
C VAL A 13 -1.26 -10.97 -14.87
N HIS A 14 -2.17 -11.45 -14.02
CA HIS A 14 -3.56 -11.03 -13.95
C HIS A 14 -3.80 -10.25 -12.66
N PRO A 15 -4.08 -8.93 -12.75
CA PRO A 15 -4.34 -8.12 -11.57
C PRO A 15 -5.55 -8.66 -10.82
N LEU A 16 -5.37 -8.97 -9.55
CA LEU A 16 -6.45 -9.39 -8.67
C LEU A 16 -7.45 -8.24 -8.52
N THR A 17 -8.67 -8.46 -8.99
CA THR A 17 -9.78 -7.51 -8.85
C THR A 17 -10.25 -7.50 -7.40
N ILE A 18 -9.65 -6.61 -6.59
CA ILE A 18 -10.05 -6.44 -5.20
C ILE A 18 -11.33 -5.59 -5.14
N PRO A 19 -12.42 -6.08 -4.53
CA PRO A 19 -13.65 -5.33 -4.39
C PRO A 19 -13.41 -4.04 -3.58
N PRO A 20 -14.07 -2.91 -3.91
CA PRO A 20 -13.75 -1.61 -3.34
C PRO A 20 -13.68 -1.58 -1.80
N GLY A 21 -14.63 -2.25 -1.13
CA GLY A 21 -14.68 -2.32 0.33
C GLY A 21 -13.57 -3.14 0.99
N ALA A 22 -12.93 -4.06 0.26
CA ALA A 22 -11.84 -4.89 0.78
C ALA A 22 -10.47 -4.23 0.63
N ARG A 23 -10.32 -3.23 -0.25
CA ARG A 23 -9.00 -2.62 -0.56
C ARG A 23 -8.32 -2.04 0.68
N MET A 24 -9.07 -1.35 1.55
CA MET A 24 -8.54 -0.82 2.81
C MET A 24 -8.15 -1.92 3.80
N TRP A 25 -8.93 -3.01 3.85
CA TRP A 25 -8.64 -4.17 4.69
C TRP A 25 -7.38 -4.92 4.29
N PHE A 26 -7.02 -4.92 3.01
CA PHE A 26 -5.72 -5.42 2.56
C PHE A 26 -4.59 -4.41 2.83
N PHE A 27 -4.83 -3.13 2.56
CA PHE A 27 -3.80 -2.09 2.66
C PHE A 27 -3.34 -1.82 4.09
N LEU A 28 -4.25 -1.62 5.05
CA LEU A 28 -3.91 -1.22 6.42
C LEU A 28 -2.98 -2.22 7.13
N PRO A 29 -3.27 -3.54 7.18
CA PRO A 29 -2.37 -4.50 7.82
C PRO A 29 -1.02 -4.59 7.10
N LEU A 30 -0.99 -4.51 5.77
CA LEU A 30 0.26 -4.48 4.99
C LEU A 30 1.12 -3.25 5.34
N ALA A 31 0.51 -2.06 5.34
CA ALA A 31 1.19 -0.82 5.69
C ALA A 31 1.71 -0.85 7.13
N PHE A 32 0.95 -1.45 8.06
CA PHE A 32 1.39 -1.62 9.44
C PHE A 32 2.58 -2.57 9.55
N CYS A 33 2.54 -3.72 8.87
CA CYS A 33 3.67 -4.65 8.82
C CYS A 33 4.95 -3.97 8.28
N VAL A 34 4.83 -3.22 7.19
CA VAL A 34 5.95 -2.46 6.61
C VAL A 34 6.49 -1.44 7.62
N ALA A 35 5.61 -0.71 8.31
CA ALA A 35 6.01 0.28 9.31
C ALA A 35 6.74 -0.35 10.50
N VAL A 36 6.27 -1.52 10.97
CA VAL A 36 6.91 -2.28 12.06
C VAL A 36 8.28 -2.79 11.62
N VAL A 37 8.39 -3.44 10.46
CA VAL A 37 9.68 -3.95 9.94
C VAL A 37 10.67 -2.82 9.69
N TYR A 38 10.21 -1.73 9.09
CA TYR A 38 11.03 -0.55 8.86
C TYR A 38 11.57 0.03 10.18
N ARG A 39 10.71 0.12 11.21
CA ARG A 39 11.14 0.66 12.50
C ARG A 39 12.03 -0.31 13.26
N ALA A 40 11.74 -1.61 13.22
CA ALA A 40 12.55 -2.65 13.84
C ALA A 40 13.98 -2.67 13.26
N THR A 41 14.13 -2.50 11.95
CA THR A 41 15.45 -2.46 11.30
C THR A 41 16.23 -1.16 11.56
N ARG A 42 15.55 -0.05 11.86
CA ARG A 42 16.18 1.26 12.12
C ARG A 42 16.26 1.68 13.59
N ALA A 43 15.61 0.96 14.51
CA ALA A 43 15.57 1.34 15.92
C ALA A 43 16.94 1.11 16.58
N ARG A 44 17.49 2.16 17.21
CA ARG A 44 18.71 2.07 18.03
C ARG A 44 18.43 1.75 19.50
N SER A 45 17.18 1.90 19.93
CA SER A 45 16.67 1.56 21.27
C SER A 45 15.27 0.96 21.11
N THR A 46 14.94 -0.02 21.95
CA THR A 46 13.64 -0.70 21.98
C THR A 46 12.55 0.15 22.62
N GLU A 47 12.93 1.12 23.46
CA GLU A 47 11.98 2.09 24.03
C GLU A 47 11.40 2.97 22.93
N GLY A 48 10.08 2.92 22.77
CA GLY A 48 9.36 3.71 21.76
C GLY A 48 9.30 3.10 20.37
N LEU A 49 9.69 1.83 20.19
CA LEU A 49 9.63 1.13 18.90
C LEU A 49 8.20 1.10 18.34
N LEU A 50 7.21 0.77 19.17
CA LEU A 50 5.80 0.75 18.76
C LEU A 50 5.27 2.14 18.41
N ARG A 51 5.64 3.17 19.19
CA ARG A 51 5.23 4.56 18.90
C ARG A 51 5.82 5.04 17.58
N GLY A 52 7.09 4.75 17.32
CA GLY A 52 7.75 5.05 16.05
C GLY A 52 7.14 4.29 14.87
N ALA A 53 6.76 3.02 15.06
CA ALA A 53 6.07 2.23 14.05
C ALA A 53 4.68 2.82 13.73
N LEU A 54 3.90 3.21 14.74
CA LEU A 54 2.59 3.86 14.54
C LEU A 54 2.70 5.18 13.79
N ILE A 55 3.69 6.03 14.11
CA ILE A 55 3.93 7.28 13.37
C ILE A 55 4.29 6.98 11.91
N THR A 56 5.17 5.98 11.68
CA THR A 56 5.56 5.57 10.33
C THR A 56 4.35 5.04 9.54
N PHE A 57 3.52 4.23 10.19
CA PHE A 57 2.28 3.71 9.62
C PHE A 57 1.34 4.84 9.20
N LEU A 58 1.09 5.82 10.08
CA LEU A 58 0.26 6.99 9.75
C LEU A 58 0.84 7.78 8.59
N ASN A 59 2.15 8.01 8.56
CA ASN A 59 2.81 8.69 7.44
C ASN A 59 2.63 7.94 6.11
N ILE A 60 2.71 6.60 6.12
CA ILE A 60 2.45 5.78 4.92
C ILE A 60 1.00 5.94 4.48
N VAL A 61 0.03 5.81 5.40
CA VAL A 61 -1.40 5.94 5.08
C VAL A 61 -1.71 7.31 4.50
N VAL A 62 -1.23 8.38 5.13
CA VAL A 62 -1.44 9.76 4.67
C VAL A 62 -0.75 10.01 3.33
N GLY A 63 0.49 9.56 3.15
CA GLY A 63 1.21 9.70 1.89
C GLY A 63 0.51 9.00 0.73
N MET A 64 0.04 7.77 0.96
CA MET A 64 -0.72 7.03 -0.06
C MET A 64 -2.06 7.67 -0.39
N ALA A 65 -2.77 8.21 0.61
CA ALA A 65 -4.00 8.96 0.38
C ALA A 65 -3.75 10.24 -0.44
N ALA A 66 -2.70 10.99 -0.12
CA ALA A 66 -2.32 12.20 -0.86
C ALA A 66 -1.99 11.89 -2.33
N ILE A 67 -1.23 10.81 -2.59
CA ILE A 67 -0.91 10.36 -3.95
C ILE A 67 -2.19 9.96 -4.71
N ALA A 68 -3.10 9.22 -4.07
CA ALA A 68 -4.36 8.82 -4.68
C ALA A 68 -5.24 10.02 -5.06
N ILE A 69 -5.34 11.01 -4.17
CA ILE A 69 -6.09 12.25 -4.42
C ILE A 69 -5.45 13.04 -5.57
N ALA A 70 -4.12 13.20 -5.57
CA ALA A 70 -3.42 13.91 -6.63
C ALA A 70 -3.60 13.24 -7.99
N ALA A 71 -3.49 11.91 -8.06
CA ALA A 71 -3.70 11.14 -9.28
C ALA A 71 -5.14 11.26 -9.78
N TYR A 72 -6.12 11.20 -8.87
CA TYR A 72 -7.53 11.39 -9.23
C TYR A 72 -7.80 12.81 -9.74
N GLY A 73 -7.25 13.83 -9.08
CA GLY A 73 -7.36 15.22 -9.51
C GLY A 73 -6.75 15.45 -10.90
N LEU A 74 -5.56 14.88 -11.15
CA LEU A 74 -4.93 14.92 -12.47
C LEU A 74 -5.80 14.22 -13.53
N HIS A 75 -6.37 13.05 -13.21
CA HIS A 75 -7.25 12.34 -14.13
C HIS A 75 -8.49 13.15 -14.48
N GLN A 76 -9.12 13.80 -13.50
CA GLN A 76 -10.25 14.70 -13.74
C GLN A 76 -9.86 15.92 -14.57
N ALA A 77 -8.68 16.52 -14.32
CA ALA A 77 -8.19 17.63 -15.12
C ALA A 77 -7.96 17.23 -16.58
N VAL A 78 -7.38 16.06 -16.83
CA VAL A 78 -7.19 15.54 -18.20
C VAL A 78 -8.53 15.37 -18.91
N LEU A 79 -9.54 14.76 -18.27
CA LEU A 79 -10.87 14.59 -18.86
C LEU A 79 -11.58 15.93 -19.11
N TYR A 80 -11.32 16.95 -18.30
CA TYR A 80 -11.91 18.27 -18.46
C TYR A 80 -11.27 19.08 -19.59
N PHE A 81 -9.95 19.06 -19.71
CA PHE A 81 -9.21 19.83 -20.72
C PHE A 81 -9.09 19.11 -22.08
N TRP A 82 -9.23 17.78 -22.11
CA TRP A 82 -9.12 16.98 -23.32
C TRP A 82 -10.24 15.91 -23.38
N PRO A 83 -11.50 16.33 -23.59
CA PRO A 83 -12.63 15.42 -23.72
C PRO A 83 -12.54 14.53 -24.97
#